data_AF-A0A1R3I1Z4-F1
#
_entry.id   AF-A0A1R3I1Z4-F1
#
_cell.length_a   1.000
_cell.length_b   1.000
_cell.length_c   1.000
_cell.angle_alpha   90.00
_cell.angle_beta   90.00
_cell.angle_gamma   90.00
#
_symmetry.space_group_name_H-M   'P 1'
#
loop_
_entity.id
_entity.type
_entity.pdbx_description
1 polymer ?
#
loop_
_entity_poly.entity_id
_entity_poly.type
_entity_poly.pdbx_seq_one_letter_code
_entity_poly.pdbx_strand_id
1 'polypeptide(L)'
;MAFASILRKPANSLAPHAIRLARIQRNYHSCIVTRLNHSSQYQNPAVNTFYPNTHRSSAATKFRKANDADESLLRHLESIIQGYQVEAACGFPFKMEDKKCGKITLTREYNGELIKIDVDMKNLKDIEEDSSFPFVVSITKGDGPWLEFLCTAMADKIVIDDLNVKDYDKPEFYISESSKECFLKYLETRGIEAGTTNSFHKCMMSYKGNRDKFNHIRYLKTLKEFVEKW
;
A
#
# COMPACT_ATOMS: atom_id res chain seq x y z
N MET A 1 -19.77 -24.97 -55.11
CA MET A 1 -20.36 -23.63 -55.26
C MET A 1 -19.46 -22.64 -54.54
N ALA A 2 -18.58 -21.98 -55.30
CA ALA A 2 -17.64 -20.98 -54.80
C ALA A 2 -18.15 -19.59 -55.20
N PHE A 3 -18.17 -18.65 -54.25
CA PHE A 3 -18.41 -17.25 -54.53
C PHE A 3 -17.27 -16.43 -53.95
N ALA A 4 -16.46 -15.87 -54.86
CA ALA A 4 -15.46 -14.86 -54.60
C ALA A 4 -16.02 -13.49 -55.01
N SER A 5 -15.76 -12.46 -54.22
CA SER A 5 -16.03 -11.07 -54.61
C SER A 5 -14.94 -10.12 -54.09
N ILE A 6 -13.98 -9.86 -54.98
CA ILE A 6 -13.33 -8.60 -55.38
C ILE A 6 -13.14 -7.47 -54.35
N LEU A 7 -11.87 -7.08 -54.20
CA LEU A 7 -11.32 -5.90 -53.52
C LEU A 7 -11.93 -4.56 -53.98
N ARG A 8 -12.10 -3.63 -53.03
CA ARG A 8 -11.96 -2.18 -53.28
C ARG A 8 -11.11 -1.51 -52.19
N LYS A 9 -9.99 -0.91 -52.60
CA LYS A 9 -9.26 0.14 -51.88
C LYS A 9 -9.99 1.49 -52.12
N PRO A 10 -9.91 2.43 -51.18
CA PRO A 10 -9.36 3.74 -51.55
C PRO A 10 -8.46 4.39 -50.48
N ALA A 11 -7.84 5.48 -50.91
CA ALA A 11 -6.57 6.05 -50.50
C ALA A 11 -6.55 6.86 -49.19
N ASN A 12 -5.32 7.02 -48.70
CA ASN A 12 -4.87 7.89 -47.62
C ASN A 12 -5.36 9.33 -47.77
N SER A 13 -5.90 9.88 -46.68
CA SER A 13 -6.02 11.32 -46.46
C SER A 13 -5.22 11.68 -45.21
N LEU A 14 -4.10 12.38 -45.42
CA LEU A 14 -3.28 12.99 -44.37
C LEU A 14 -3.97 14.25 -43.88
N ALA A 15 -4.57 14.19 -42.69
CA ALA A 15 -4.97 15.38 -41.95
C ALA A 15 -3.86 15.76 -40.96
N PRO A 16 -3.36 17.01 -40.94
CA PRO A 16 -2.39 17.42 -39.93
C PRO A 16 -3.09 17.56 -38.57
N HIS A 17 -2.65 16.75 -37.60
CA HIS A 17 -2.98 16.94 -36.20
C HIS A 17 -2.34 18.24 -35.69
N ALA A 18 -3.16 19.28 -35.51
CA ALA A 18 -2.80 20.44 -34.73
C ALA A 18 -2.76 20.05 -33.24
N ILE A 19 -1.58 19.66 -32.76
CA ILE A 19 -1.32 19.51 -31.33
C ILE A 19 -1.15 20.91 -30.74
N ARG A 20 -2.19 21.46 -30.12
CA ARG A 20 -2.01 22.58 -29.19
C ARG A 20 -1.35 22.04 -27.91
N LEU A 21 -0.02 22.15 -27.86
CA LEU A 21 0.70 22.07 -26.59
C LEU A 21 0.35 23.32 -25.77
N ALA A 22 -0.57 23.19 -24.82
CA ALA A 22 -0.67 24.12 -23.71
C ALA A 22 0.60 23.95 -22.85
N ARG A 23 1.64 24.73 -23.17
CA ARG A 23 2.74 24.96 -22.24
C ARG A 23 2.19 25.79 -21.08
N ILE A 24 1.74 25.11 -20.03
CA ILE A 24 1.53 25.70 -18.71
C ILE A 24 2.93 26.04 -18.19
N GLN A 25 3.41 27.22 -18.53
CA GLN A 25 4.69 27.74 -18.04
C GLN A 25 4.44 28.47 -16.73
N ARG A 26 5.14 27.94 -15.72
CA ARG A 26 5.15 28.37 -14.33
C ARG A 26 5.57 29.84 -14.20
N ASN A 27 4.97 30.48 -13.20
CA ASN A 27 5.30 31.78 -12.66
C ASN A 27 6.80 32.08 -12.66
N TYR A 28 7.18 33.15 -13.36
CA TYR A 28 8.33 33.97 -13.00
C TYR A 28 7.86 35.42 -12.94
N HIS A 29 7.88 35.98 -11.74
CA HIS A 29 7.83 37.43 -11.54
C HIS A 29 9.04 38.04 -12.25
N SER A 30 8.79 38.81 -13.30
CA SER A 30 9.77 39.76 -13.84
C SER A 30 9.10 41.12 -13.87
N CYS A 31 9.48 41.98 -12.93
CA CYS A 31 9.15 43.39 -12.98
C CYS A 31 10.06 44.03 -14.03
N ILE A 32 9.43 44.53 -15.10
CA ILE A 32 10.09 45.41 -16.06
C ILE A 32 10.20 46.78 -15.40
N VAL A 33 11.41 47.16 -14.98
CA VAL A 33 11.69 48.55 -14.57
C VAL A 33 12.13 49.32 -15.80
N THR A 34 11.23 50.13 -16.34
CA THR A 34 11.53 51.10 -17.38
C THR A 34 12.34 52.25 -16.78
N ARG A 35 13.63 52.38 -17.12
CA ARG A 35 14.42 53.59 -16.83
C ARG A 35 14.05 54.69 -17.82
N LEU A 36 13.47 55.78 -17.33
CA LEU A 36 13.34 57.04 -18.06
C LEU A 36 14.66 57.81 -17.88
N ASN A 37 15.43 57.98 -18.95
CA ASN A 37 16.55 58.92 -18.98
C ASN A 37 16.01 60.30 -19.32
N HIS A 38 16.13 61.27 -18.41
CA HIS A 38 16.06 62.68 -18.76
C HIS A 38 17.36 63.36 -18.31
N SER A 39 18.06 63.89 -19.30
CA SER A 39 19.29 64.65 -19.20
C SER A 39 19.02 66.14 -19.01
N SER A 40 19.68 66.77 -18.05
CA SER A 40 20.32 68.10 -18.12
C SER A 40 20.98 68.37 -16.76
N GLN A 41 22.31 68.23 -16.66
CA GLN A 41 23.26 69.35 -16.53
C GLN A 41 22.91 70.35 -15.41
N TYR A 42 23.74 70.42 -14.35
CA TYR A 42 24.62 71.55 -14.02
C TYR A 42 25.46 71.26 -12.75
N GLN A 43 26.79 71.28 -12.96
CA GLN A 43 27.90 71.79 -12.13
C GLN A 43 28.19 71.36 -10.65
N ASN A 44 29.44 70.88 -10.51
CA ASN A 44 30.47 71.14 -9.47
C ASN A 44 30.82 70.08 -8.39
N PRO A 45 32.10 70.04 -7.94
CA PRO A 45 32.81 68.78 -7.67
C PRO A 45 33.27 68.55 -6.22
N ALA A 46 33.69 67.29 -5.99
CA ALA A 46 34.56 66.75 -4.94
C ALA A 46 34.00 66.59 -3.51
N VAL A 47 34.01 65.33 -3.00
CA VAL A 47 34.84 64.82 -1.87
C VAL A 47 34.59 63.30 -1.71
N ASN A 48 35.67 62.56 -1.42
CA ASN A 48 35.82 61.15 -1.02
C ASN A 48 34.62 60.44 -0.38
N THR A 49 34.50 59.12 -0.60
CA THR A 49 34.56 58.06 0.45
C THR A 49 34.56 56.65 -0.18
N PHE A 50 35.55 55.83 0.19
CA PHE A 50 35.70 54.41 -0.14
C PHE A 50 34.77 53.53 0.72
N TYR A 51 34.01 52.60 0.11
CA TYR A 51 33.54 51.35 0.73
C TYR A 51 33.28 50.27 -0.34
N PRO A 52 33.87 49.07 -0.26
CA PRO A 52 33.46 47.93 -1.08
C PRO A 52 32.38 47.13 -0.34
N ASN A 53 31.13 47.15 -0.82
CA ASN A 53 30.09 46.25 -0.31
C ASN A 53 30.12 44.92 -1.07
N THR A 54 30.75 43.91 -0.49
CA THR A 54 30.68 42.52 -0.93
C THR A 54 29.43 41.85 -0.36
N HIS A 55 28.36 41.72 -1.14
CA HIS A 55 27.31 40.76 -0.83
C HIS A 55 27.54 39.45 -1.60
N ARG A 56 28.32 38.57 -0.97
CA ARG A 56 28.45 37.15 -1.31
C ARG A 56 27.14 36.45 -0.93
N SER A 57 26.39 35.95 -1.91
CA SER A 57 25.26 35.05 -1.67
C SER A 57 25.77 33.68 -1.24
N SER A 58 25.41 33.25 -0.02
CA SER A 58 25.67 31.90 0.47
C SER A 58 24.35 31.12 0.53
N ALA A 59 24.16 30.19 -0.40
CA ALA A 59 23.14 29.15 -0.31
C ALA A 59 23.62 28.09 0.68
N ALA A 60 23.23 28.23 1.95
CA ALA A 60 23.33 27.17 2.94
C ALA A 60 21.99 26.43 2.98
N THR A 61 21.95 25.21 2.47
CA THR A 61 20.88 24.25 2.74
C THR A 61 20.92 23.90 4.22
N LYS A 62 20.17 24.67 5.02
CA LYS A 62 19.87 24.32 6.41
C LYS A 62 18.96 23.10 6.38
N PHE A 63 19.35 22.01 7.04
CA PHE A 63 18.38 21.03 7.52
C PHE A 63 17.32 21.82 8.29
N ARG A 64 16.08 21.84 7.79
CA ARG A 64 14.98 22.51 8.48
C ARG A 64 14.76 21.74 9.79
N LYS A 65 14.91 22.44 10.90
CA LYS A 65 14.36 21.99 12.19
C LYS A 65 12.85 21.80 11.95
N ALA A 66 12.27 20.69 12.39
CA ALA A 66 10.82 20.48 12.34
C ALA A 66 10.15 21.75 12.86
N ASN A 67 9.21 22.32 12.10
CA ASN A 67 8.55 23.54 12.57
C ASN A 67 7.65 23.14 13.75
N ASP A 68 7.50 24.02 14.75
CA ASP A 68 6.66 23.80 15.94
C ASP A 68 5.21 23.39 15.56
N ALA A 69 4.74 23.85 14.40
CA ALA A 69 3.47 23.43 13.81
C ALA A 69 3.43 21.95 13.40
N ASP A 70 4.52 21.42 12.86
CA ASP A 70 4.63 20.01 12.43
C ASP A 70 4.65 19.09 13.67
N GLU A 71 5.38 19.45 14.73
CA GLU A 71 5.38 18.72 16.01
C GLU A 71 3.99 18.70 16.67
N SER A 72 3.28 19.84 16.67
CA SER A 72 1.91 19.95 17.19
C SER A 72 0.93 19.06 16.43
N LEU A 73 1.00 19.04 15.08
CA LEU A 73 0.18 18.17 14.25
C LEU A 73 0.50 16.70 14.46
N LEU A 74 1.78 16.31 14.54
CA LEU A 74 2.19 14.93 14.81
C LEU A 74 1.63 14.43 16.14
N ARG A 75 1.74 15.23 17.21
CA ARG A 75 1.19 14.89 18.52
C ARG A 75 -0.34 14.75 18.50
N HIS A 76 -1.03 15.61 17.74
CA HIS A 76 -2.48 15.51 17.59
C HIS A 76 -2.89 14.22 16.84
N LEU A 77 -2.20 13.90 15.75
CA LEU A 77 -2.43 12.67 14.99
C LEU A 77 -2.15 11.41 15.82
N GLU A 78 -1.07 11.41 16.60
CA GLU A 78 -0.78 10.33 17.55
C GLU A 78 -1.88 10.17 18.59
N SER A 79 -2.36 11.27 19.18
CA SER A 79 -3.47 11.23 20.14
C SER A 79 -4.75 10.65 19.53
N ILE A 80 -5.06 11.01 18.28
CA ILE A 80 -6.22 10.48 17.57
C ILE A 80 -6.03 8.98 17.29
N ILE A 81 -4.87 8.59 16.73
CA ILE A 81 -4.55 7.18 16.43
C ILE A 81 -4.60 6.33 17.70
N GLN A 82 -4.09 6.83 18.82
CA GLN A 82 -4.12 6.16 20.12
C GLN A 82 -5.55 6.01 20.65
N GLY A 83 -6.39 7.04 20.48
CA GLY A 83 -7.81 6.97 20.83
C GLY A 83 -8.60 5.97 19.98
N TYR A 84 -8.12 5.65 18.78
CA TYR A 84 -8.68 4.63 17.89
C TYR A 84 -8.02 3.26 18.02
N GLN A 85 -7.15 3.01 19.00
CA GLN A 85 -6.58 1.70 19.25
C GLN A 85 -7.65 0.75 19.80
N VAL A 86 -8.64 0.45 18.95
CA VAL A 86 -9.60 -0.63 19.12
C VAL A 86 -8.78 -1.89 18.96
N GLU A 87 -8.60 -2.57 20.08
CA GLU A 87 -8.11 -3.94 20.17
C GLU A 87 -8.83 -4.80 19.12
N ALA A 88 -8.20 -4.99 17.98
CA ALA A 88 -8.30 -6.25 17.25
C ALA A 88 -7.41 -7.28 17.96
N ALA A 89 -7.51 -7.37 19.29
CA ALA A 89 -6.93 -8.45 20.05
C ALA A 89 -7.85 -9.65 19.81
N CYS A 90 -7.71 -10.31 18.66
CA CYS A 90 -8.50 -11.47 18.31
C CYS A 90 -8.21 -12.71 19.19
N GLY A 91 -7.56 -12.53 20.36
CA GLY A 91 -7.03 -13.62 21.20
C GLY A 91 -6.06 -14.54 20.46
N PHE A 92 -5.65 -14.16 19.25
CA PHE A 92 -5.01 -15.02 18.28
C PHE A 92 -3.56 -14.55 18.10
N PRO A 93 -2.57 -15.46 18.09
CA PRO A 93 -1.15 -15.10 18.13
C PRO A 93 -0.59 -14.55 16.80
N PHE A 94 -1.46 -14.12 15.88
CA PHE A 94 -1.08 -13.64 14.57
C PHE A 94 -1.23 -12.11 14.49
N LYS A 95 -0.27 -11.48 13.85
CA LYS A 95 -0.33 -10.06 13.49
C LYS A 95 -1.21 -9.90 12.26
N MET A 96 -2.18 -8.99 12.32
CA MET A 96 -3.12 -8.74 11.24
C MET A 96 -2.64 -7.56 10.39
N GLU A 97 -2.45 -7.80 9.09
CA GLU A 97 -2.06 -6.81 8.09
C GLU A 97 -3.15 -6.74 7.01
N ASP A 98 -3.67 -5.54 6.75
CA ASP A 98 -4.62 -5.32 5.66
C ASP A 98 -3.88 -5.03 4.35
N LYS A 99 -4.01 -5.92 3.37
CA LYS A 99 -3.51 -5.68 2.02
C LYS A 99 -4.51 -4.82 1.25
N LYS A 100 -3.99 -3.99 0.35
CA LYS A 100 -4.82 -3.25 -0.61
C LYS A 100 -5.74 -4.23 -1.35
N CYS A 101 -7.01 -3.85 -1.54
CA CYS A 101 -8.11 -4.63 -2.16
C CYS A 101 -9.00 -5.51 -1.26
N GLY A 102 -8.95 -5.38 0.07
CA GLY A 102 -9.87 -6.11 0.96
C GLY A 102 -9.46 -7.56 1.20
N LYS A 103 -8.16 -7.84 1.08
CA LYS A 103 -7.55 -9.08 1.52
C LYS A 103 -6.81 -8.81 2.81
N ILE A 104 -6.95 -9.70 3.78
CA ILE A 104 -6.27 -9.59 5.06
C ILE A 104 -5.26 -10.72 5.17
N THR A 105 -4.08 -10.37 5.66
CA THR A 105 -2.99 -11.29 5.92
C THR A 105 -2.77 -11.38 7.42
N LEU A 106 -2.83 -12.59 7.97
CA LEU A 106 -2.40 -12.86 9.33
C LEU A 106 -1.01 -13.47 9.30
N THR A 107 -0.04 -12.89 9.99
CA THR A 107 1.35 -13.34 10.00
C THR A 107 1.78 -13.78 11.39
N ARG A 108 2.53 -14.89 11.46
CA ARG A 108 3.13 -15.39 12.70
C ARG A 108 4.46 -16.07 12.41
N GLU A 109 5.42 -15.86 13.28
CA GLU A 109 6.66 -16.63 13.31
C GLU A 109 6.53 -17.78 14.32
N TYR A 110 6.93 -18.97 13.90
CA TYR A 110 6.91 -20.18 14.73
C TYR A 110 8.12 -21.04 14.39
N ASN A 111 9.00 -21.28 15.37
CA ASN A 111 10.20 -22.13 15.22
C ASN A 111 11.08 -21.80 14.00
N GLY A 112 11.24 -20.51 13.67
CA GLY A 112 12.01 -20.06 12.50
C GLY A 112 11.29 -20.21 11.16
N GLU A 113 10.01 -20.59 11.17
CA GLU A 113 9.11 -20.58 10.01
C GLU A 113 8.21 -19.35 10.07
N LEU A 114 7.98 -18.73 8.91
CA LEU A 114 7.02 -17.65 8.77
C LEU A 114 5.73 -18.20 8.16
N ILE A 115 4.66 -18.16 8.96
CA ILE A 115 3.31 -18.60 8.61
C ILE A 115 2.52 -17.35 8.22
N LYS A 116 1.90 -17.38 7.04
CA LYS A 116 1.00 -16.33 6.54
C LYS A 116 -0.34 -16.94 6.22
N ILE A 117 -1.43 -16.30 6.63
CA ILE A 117 -2.80 -16.70 6.33
C ILE A 117 -3.46 -15.57 5.56
N ASP A 118 -3.79 -15.80 4.29
CA ASP A 118 -4.48 -14.83 3.45
C ASP A 118 -5.98 -15.14 3.36
N VAL A 119 -6.81 -14.15 3.66
CA VAL A 119 -8.27 -14.24 3.64
C VAL A 119 -8.83 -13.15 2.74
N ASP A 120 -9.74 -13.51 1.85
CA ASP A 120 -10.51 -12.52 1.08
C ASP A 120 -11.81 -12.18 1.81
N MET A 121 -11.95 -10.91 2.20
CA MET A 121 -13.13 -10.44 2.95
C MET A 121 -14.45 -10.61 2.18
N LYS A 122 -14.40 -10.72 0.85
CA LYS A 122 -15.59 -10.92 0.02
C LYS A 122 -16.21 -12.30 0.19
N ASN A 123 -15.40 -13.29 0.60
CA ASN A 123 -15.85 -14.67 0.75
C ASN A 123 -16.44 -14.95 2.15
N LEU A 124 -16.35 -14.00 3.08
CA LEU A 124 -16.97 -14.09 4.41
C LEU A 124 -18.45 -13.70 4.33
N LYS A 125 -19.32 -14.72 4.43
CA LYS A 125 -20.79 -14.57 4.46
C LYS A 125 -21.29 -14.29 5.87
N ASP A 126 -22.32 -13.46 5.98
CA ASP A 126 -22.89 -13.03 7.27
C ASP A 126 -23.92 -14.04 7.85
N ILE A 127 -24.19 -15.16 7.15
CA ILE A 127 -25.30 -16.08 7.44
C ILE A 127 -24.78 -17.37 8.11
N GLU A 128 -25.34 -17.68 9.28
CA GLU A 128 -24.91 -18.74 10.21
C GLU A 128 -25.02 -20.17 9.66
N GLU A 129 -25.84 -20.41 8.63
CA GLU A 129 -26.10 -21.78 8.14
C GLU A 129 -24.97 -22.38 7.30
N ASP A 130 -24.12 -21.54 6.68
CA ASP A 130 -22.96 -21.99 5.90
C ASP A 130 -21.76 -21.05 6.11
N SER A 131 -21.29 -20.93 7.35
CA SER A 131 -20.12 -20.12 7.75
C SER A 131 -18.78 -20.68 7.26
N SER A 132 -18.80 -21.34 6.09
CA SER A 132 -17.58 -21.77 5.42
C SER A 132 -16.97 -20.63 4.62
N PHE A 133 -15.65 -20.49 4.72
CA PHE A 133 -14.92 -19.53 3.89
C PHE A 133 -13.56 -20.10 3.49
N PRO A 134 -13.12 -19.85 2.26
CA PRO A 134 -11.79 -20.24 1.80
C PRO A 134 -10.73 -19.28 2.35
N PHE A 135 -9.58 -19.83 2.66
CA PHE A 135 -8.38 -19.09 3.05
C PHE A 135 -7.12 -19.82 2.56
N VAL A 136 -6.01 -19.09 2.45
CA VAL A 136 -4.74 -19.63 1.97
C VAL A 136 -3.73 -19.60 3.09
N VAL A 137 -3.04 -20.71 3.35
CA VAL A 137 -1.94 -20.78 4.31
C VAL A 137 -0.63 -20.91 3.55
N SER A 138 0.30 -19.97 3.77
CA SER A 138 1.65 -20.04 3.24
C SER A 138 2.65 -20.24 4.36
N ILE A 139 3.55 -21.22 4.22
CA ILE A 139 4.59 -21.53 5.20
C ILE A 139 5.94 -21.48 4.51
N THR A 140 6.78 -20.56 4.97
CA THR A 140 8.13 -20.28 4.43
C THR A 140 9.18 -20.61 5.49
N LYS A 141 10.29 -21.20 5.07
CA LYS A 141 11.42 -21.56 5.95
C LYS A 141 12.73 -21.05 5.35
N GLY A 142 13.20 -19.91 5.84
CA GLY A 142 14.34 -19.20 5.25
C GLY A 142 14.09 -18.82 3.79
N ASP A 143 15.15 -18.83 2.98
CA ASP A 143 15.12 -18.43 1.56
C ASP A 143 14.79 -19.58 0.59
N GLY A 144 14.25 -20.69 1.09
CA GLY A 144 13.96 -21.88 0.30
C GLY A 144 12.54 -21.94 -0.27
N PRO A 145 12.14 -23.12 -0.81
CA PRO A 145 10.79 -23.36 -1.30
C PRO A 145 9.77 -23.14 -0.17
N TRP A 146 8.55 -22.75 -0.54
CA TRP A 146 7.47 -22.59 0.43
C TRP A 146 6.23 -23.39 0.05
N LEU A 147 5.49 -23.75 1.09
CA LEU A 147 4.23 -24.48 0.96
C LEU A 147 3.08 -23.49 0.92
N GLU A 148 2.11 -23.75 0.03
CA GLU A 148 0.86 -23.01 -0.05
C GLU A 148 -0.30 -24.01 0.00
N PHE A 149 -1.10 -23.93 1.05
CA PHE A 149 -2.30 -24.74 1.24
C PHE A 149 -3.52 -23.89 0.88
N LEU A 150 -4.37 -24.43 0.01
CA LEU A 150 -5.73 -23.93 -0.20
C LEU A 150 -6.64 -24.65 0.80
N CYS A 151 -7.25 -23.88 1.70
CA CYS A 151 -8.04 -24.43 2.79
C CYS A 151 -9.45 -23.84 2.81
N THR A 152 -10.40 -24.64 3.28
CA THR A 152 -11.75 -24.19 3.60
C THR A 152 -11.99 -24.37 5.09
N ALA A 153 -12.27 -23.26 5.79
CA ALA A 153 -12.69 -23.28 7.19
C ALA A 153 -14.18 -23.58 7.24
N MET A 154 -14.58 -24.40 8.20
CA MET A 154 -15.96 -24.67 8.60
C MET A 154 -16.06 -24.56 10.14
N ALA A 155 -17.27 -24.58 10.68
CA ALA A 155 -17.52 -24.35 12.12
C ALA A 155 -16.61 -25.17 13.04
N ASP A 156 -16.45 -26.46 12.74
CA ASP A 156 -15.69 -27.40 13.59
C ASP A 156 -14.60 -28.17 12.82
N LYS A 157 -14.23 -27.74 11.60
CA LYS A 157 -13.19 -28.42 10.81
C LYS A 157 -12.51 -27.52 9.81
N ILE A 158 -11.30 -27.90 9.43
CA ILE A 158 -10.55 -27.32 8.32
C ILE A 158 -10.36 -28.42 7.28
N VAL A 159 -10.61 -28.11 6.02
CA VAL A 159 -10.35 -29.02 4.90
C VAL A 159 -9.24 -28.43 4.04
N ILE A 160 -8.27 -29.28 3.67
CA ILE A 160 -7.25 -28.94 2.67
C ILE A 160 -7.82 -29.32 1.30
N ASP A 161 -8.10 -28.30 0.50
CA ASP A 161 -8.60 -28.46 -0.87
C ASP A 161 -7.44 -28.84 -1.79
N ASP A 162 -6.32 -28.14 -1.68
CA ASP A 162 -5.13 -28.31 -2.53
C ASP A 162 -3.83 -27.87 -1.83
N LEU A 163 -2.68 -28.27 -2.36
CA LEU A 163 -1.33 -27.99 -1.86
C LEU A 163 -0.39 -27.74 -3.03
N ASN A 164 0.30 -26.61 -2.95
CA ASN A 164 1.33 -26.25 -3.90
C ASN A 164 2.68 -26.07 -3.20
N VAL A 165 3.74 -26.50 -3.86
CA VAL A 165 5.14 -26.24 -3.44
C VAL A 165 5.71 -25.24 -4.43
N LYS A 166 5.80 -23.97 -4.00
CA LYS A 166 6.29 -22.88 -4.85
C LYS A 166 7.80 -22.80 -4.73
N ASP A 167 8.46 -23.32 -5.77
CA ASP A 167 9.87 -23.13 -6.19
C ASP A 167 10.26 -24.08 -7.34
N TYR A 168 9.42 -25.09 -7.62
CA TYR A 168 9.60 -26.04 -8.71
C TYR A 168 8.69 -25.69 -9.89
N ASP A 169 9.20 -25.80 -11.12
CA ASP A 169 8.54 -25.51 -12.40
C ASP A 169 7.35 -26.44 -12.76
N LYS A 170 6.60 -26.89 -11.75
CA LYS A 170 5.54 -27.92 -11.73
C LYS A 170 6.01 -29.37 -11.78
N PRO A 171 5.77 -30.07 -10.66
CA PRO A 171 5.00 -31.29 -10.65
C PRO A 171 3.58 -30.96 -10.17
N GLU A 172 2.55 -31.40 -10.90
CA GLU A 172 1.19 -31.42 -10.38
C GLU A 172 1.12 -32.49 -9.27
N PHE A 173 1.17 -32.06 -8.02
CA PHE A 173 1.17 -32.94 -6.86
C PHE A 173 -0.28 -33.26 -6.46
N TYR A 174 -0.75 -34.45 -6.81
CA TYR A 174 -2.04 -34.94 -6.31
C TYR A 174 -1.89 -35.40 -4.86
N ILE A 175 -2.55 -34.69 -3.94
CA ILE A 175 -2.60 -35.09 -2.53
C ILE A 175 -3.57 -36.27 -2.36
N SER A 176 -3.09 -37.40 -1.85
CA SER A 176 -3.98 -38.50 -1.39
C SER A 176 -4.73 -38.13 -0.11
N GLU A 177 -5.89 -38.73 0.17
CA GLU A 177 -6.63 -38.46 1.43
C GLU A 177 -5.78 -38.71 2.68
N SER A 178 -5.02 -39.80 2.71
CA SER A 178 -4.10 -40.11 3.82
C SER A 178 -3.04 -39.02 4.04
N SER A 179 -2.58 -38.37 2.97
CA SER A 179 -1.61 -37.27 3.07
C SER A 179 -2.28 -36.01 3.62
N LYS A 180 -3.56 -35.76 3.29
CA LYS A 180 -4.31 -34.61 3.83
C LYS A 180 -4.38 -34.65 5.35
N GLU A 181 -4.60 -35.83 5.95
CA GLU A 181 -4.62 -35.99 7.40
C GLU A 181 -3.27 -35.66 8.05
N CYS A 182 -2.15 -36.08 7.43
CA CYS A 182 -0.81 -35.72 7.90
C CYS A 182 -0.55 -34.22 7.79
N PHE A 183 -0.98 -33.57 6.71
CA PHE A 183 -0.84 -32.13 6.54
C PHE A 183 -1.75 -31.33 7.48
N LEU A 184 -2.93 -31.82 7.82
CA LEU A 184 -3.79 -31.19 8.83
C LEU A 184 -3.11 -31.18 10.19
N LYS A 185 -2.55 -32.32 10.64
CA LYS A 185 -1.75 -32.38 11.88
C LYS A 185 -0.55 -31.42 11.83
N TYR A 186 0.09 -31.29 10.67
CA TYR A 186 1.18 -30.33 10.46
C TYR A 186 0.71 -28.87 10.64
N LEU A 187 -0.49 -28.51 10.18
CA LEU A 187 -1.08 -27.19 10.40
C LEU A 187 -1.54 -26.97 11.85
N GLU A 188 -2.08 -28.01 12.51
CA GLU A 188 -2.52 -27.97 13.91
C GLU A 188 -1.35 -27.63 14.85
N THR A 189 -0.18 -28.26 14.66
CA THR A 189 1.02 -27.94 15.45
C THR A 189 1.48 -26.48 15.32
N ARG A 190 1.02 -25.76 14.28
CA ARG A 190 1.30 -24.34 14.02
C ARG A 190 0.20 -23.41 14.52
N GLY A 191 -0.83 -23.96 15.16
CA GLY A 191 -1.96 -23.22 15.73
C GLY A 191 -3.09 -22.95 14.73
N ILE A 192 -3.15 -23.71 13.63
CA ILE A 192 -4.26 -23.69 12.67
C ILE A 192 -5.06 -24.98 12.90
N GLU A 193 -5.92 -24.94 13.90
CA GLU A 193 -6.73 -26.09 14.35
C GLU A 193 -8.22 -25.81 14.14
N ALA A 194 -9.01 -26.87 13.99
CA ALA A 194 -10.47 -26.79 13.95
C ALA A 194 -11.07 -25.92 15.07
N GLY A 195 -10.60 -26.05 16.32
CA GLY A 195 -11.09 -25.23 17.44
C GLY A 195 -10.83 -23.72 17.29
N THR A 196 -9.94 -23.31 16.39
CA THR A 196 -9.60 -21.90 16.14
C THR A 196 -10.44 -21.23 15.05
N THR A 197 -11.17 -22.00 14.23
CA THR A 197 -11.93 -21.46 13.08
C THR A 197 -13.03 -20.49 13.53
N ASN A 198 -13.72 -20.77 14.63
CA ASN A 198 -14.73 -19.87 15.19
C ASN A 198 -14.14 -18.53 15.66
N SER A 199 -12.99 -18.58 16.33
CA SER A 199 -12.25 -17.37 16.74
C SER A 199 -11.77 -16.59 15.52
N PHE A 200 -11.28 -17.30 14.50
CA PHE A 200 -10.89 -16.71 13.22
C PHE A 200 -12.06 -16.00 12.54
N HIS A 201 -13.22 -16.66 12.43
CA HIS A 201 -14.43 -16.09 11.85
C HIS A 201 -14.88 -14.84 12.60
N LYS A 202 -14.95 -14.90 13.95
CA LYS A 202 -15.27 -13.73 14.79
C LYS A 202 -14.30 -12.58 14.57
N CYS A 203 -13.00 -12.87 14.47
CA CYS A 203 -11.97 -11.88 14.19
C CYS A 203 -12.21 -11.19 12.83
N MET A 204 -12.44 -11.99 11.79
CA MET A 204 -12.65 -11.46 10.44
C MET A 204 -13.95 -10.65 10.35
N MET A 205 -15.01 -11.08 11.03
CA MET A 205 -16.28 -10.35 11.08
C MET A 205 -16.18 -9.04 11.86
N SER A 206 -15.49 -9.03 13.00
CA SER A 206 -15.19 -7.80 13.74
C SER A 206 -14.43 -6.80 12.87
N TYR A 207 -13.45 -7.29 12.11
CA TYR A 207 -12.70 -6.46 11.17
C TYR A 207 -13.58 -5.92 10.05
N LYS A 208 -14.36 -6.80 9.39
CA LYS A 208 -15.29 -6.45 8.31
C LYS A 208 -16.27 -5.37 8.78
N GLY A 209 -16.83 -5.49 9.98
CA GLY A 209 -17.76 -4.53 10.57
C GLY A 209 -17.12 -3.19 10.97
N ASN A 210 -15.82 -3.16 11.28
CA ASN A 210 -15.10 -1.93 11.66
C ASN A 210 -14.19 -1.40 10.54
N ARG A 211 -14.38 -1.85 9.30
CA ARG A 211 -13.51 -1.52 8.15
C ARG A 211 -13.31 -0.02 7.95
N ASP A 212 -14.36 0.79 8.13
CA ASP A 212 -14.26 2.25 7.97
C ASP A 212 -13.36 2.89 9.03
N LYS A 213 -13.42 2.39 10.27
CA LYS A 213 -12.50 2.82 11.34
C LYS A 213 -11.06 2.45 11.01
N PHE A 214 -10.81 1.22 10.54
CA PHE A 214 -9.46 0.80 10.13
C PHE A 214 -8.94 1.61 8.94
N ASN A 215 -9.79 1.90 7.95
CA ASN A 215 -9.44 2.77 6.83
C ASN A 215 -9.09 4.19 7.30
N HIS A 216 -9.85 4.73 8.25
CA HIS A 216 -9.57 6.04 8.83
C HIS A 216 -8.25 6.06 9.60
N ILE A 217 -7.97 5.05 10.44
CA ILE A 217 -6.68 4.91 11.13
C ILE A 217 -5.52 4.83 10.12
N ARG A 218 -5.69 4.06 9.03
CA ARG A 218 -4.68 3.96 7.97
C ARG A 218 -4.44 5.31 7.28
N TYR A 219 -5.50 6.05 7.01
CA TYR A 219 -5.39 7.41 6.46
C TYR A 219 -4.59 8.32 7.40
N LEU A 220 -4.91 8.33 8.69
CA LEU A 220 -4.19 9.13 9.70
C LEU A 220 -2.71 8.74 9.81
N LYS A 221 -2.38 7.44 9.77
CA LYS A 221 -0.99 6.97 9.75
C LYS A 221 -0.25 7.44 8.50
N THR A 222 -0.89 7.36 7.32
CA THR A 222 -0.30 7.84 6.06
C THR A 222 -0.03 9.34 6.11
N LEU A 223 -0.95 10.11 6.69
CA LEU A 223 -0.80 11.55 6.90
C LEU A 223 0.34 11.84 7.88
N LYS A 224 0.45 11.08 8.97
CA LYS A 224 1.56 11.17 9.91
C LYS A 224 2.92 10.94 9.23
N GLU A 225 3.06 9.85 8.48
CA GLU A 225 4.29 9.54 7.73
C GLU A 225 4.65 10.61 6.69
N PHE A 226 3.65 11.26 6.09
CA PHE A 226 3.86 12.37 5.18
C PHE A 226 4.45 13.59 5.91
N VAL A 227 3.97 13.91 7.11
CA VAL A 227 4.48 15.03 7.91
C VAL A 227 5.89 14.73 8.47
N GLU A 228 6.18 13.49 8.88
CA GLU A 228 7.49 13.09 9.42
C GLU A 228 8.63 13.10 8.39
N LYS A 229 8.33 12.96 7.08
CA LYS A 229 9.34 12.84 6.02
C LYS A 229 9.87 14.18 5.48
N TRP A 230 9.40 15.32 5.98
CA TRP A 230 9.78 16.67 5.55
C TRP A 230 10.44 17.50 6.64
#